data_AF-A0A0D0CAZ3-F1
#
_entry.id   AF-A0A0D0CAZ3-F1
#
_cell.length_a   1.000
_cell.length_b   1.000
_cell.length_c   1.000
_cell.angle_alpha   90.00
_cell.angle_beta   90.00
_cell.angle_gamma   90.00
#
_symmetry.space_group_name_H-M   'P 1'
#
loop_
_entity.id
_entity.type
_entity.pdbx_description
1 polymer ?
#
loop_
_entity_poly.entity_id
_entity_poly.type
_entity_poly.pdbx_seq_one_letter_code
_entity_poly.pdbx_strand_id
1 'polypeptide(L)'
;NVAVRVLTILSHMDSVGLNLPLFLNFLSWGDHECVVNTKIRYACTALMVSEELPGILECWQNLPQACSSTDACSKAAQQVIEGFAFSCVAQIVEKELQSVGELAMCPADEVSDTGLTHFLIGYMTLKLSSP
;
A
#
# COMPACT_ATOMS: atom_id res chain seq x y z
N ASN A 1 2.14 -35.48 -6.01
CA ASN A 1 3.23 -34.56 -6.42
C ASN A 1 2.61 -33.20 -6.74
N VAL A 2 2.95 -32.15 -5.97
CA VAL A 2 2.36 -30.80 -6.14
C VAL A 2 2.85 -30.13 -7.42
N ALA A 3 4.13 -30.28 -7.76
CA ALA A 3 4.72 -29.69 -8.96
C ALA A 3 4.00 -30.14 -10.25
N VAL A 4 3.63 -31.42 -10.34
CA VAL A 4 2.86 -31.94 -11.49
C VAL A 4 1.50 -31.24 -11.61
N ARG A 5 0.80 -31.01 -10.50
CA ARG A 5 -0.51 -30.31 -10.51
C ARG A 5 -0.35 -28.86 -10.95
N VAL A 6 0.67 -28.17 -10.45
CA VAL A 6 0.96 -26.79 -10.86
C VAL A 6 1.27 -26.73 -12.36
N LEU A 7 2.12 -27.63 -12.87
CA LEU A 7 2.42 -27.72 -14.30
C LEU A 7 1.17 -27.97 -15.14
N THR A 8 0.27 -28.86 -14.72
CA THR A 8 -0.99 -29.08 -15.43
C THR A 8 -1.83 -27.80 -15.54
N ILE A 9 -1.89 -26.99 -14.49
CA ILE A 9 -2.63 -25.72 -14.50
C ILE A 9 -1.95 -24.70 -15.42
N LEU A 10 -0.63 -24.57 -15.34
CA LEU A 10 0.12 -23.67 -16.22
C LEU A 10 -0.05 -24.04 -17.70
N SER A 11 0.07 -25.33 -18.04
CA SER A 11 -0.18 -25.80 -19.41
C SER A 11 -1.62 -25.55 -19.86
N HIS A 12 -2.59 -25.63 -18.95
CA HIS A 12 -3.97 -25.31 -19.28
C HIS A 12 -4.18 -23.81 -19.52
N MET A 13 -3.59 -22.95 -18.70
CA MET A 13 -3.58 -21.49 -18.92
C MET A 13 -3.03 -21.17 -20.31
N ASP A 14 -1.88 -21.73 -20.65
CA ASP A 14 -1.26 -21.53 -21.96
C ASP A 14 -2.19 -21.99 -23.10
N SER A 15 -2.88 -23.13 -22.93
CA SER A 15 -3.81 -23.66 -23.92
C SER A 15 -5.03 -22.77 -24.19
N VAL A 16 -5.41 -21.93 -23.23
CA VAL A 16 -6.52 -20.97 -23.36
C VAL A 16 -6.03 -19.54 -23.61
N GLY A 17 -4.74 -19.34 -23.86
CA GLY A 17 -4.15 -18.03 -24.14
C GLY A 17 -4.02 -17.13 -22.91
N LEU A 18 -3.96 -17.72 -21.71
CA LEU A 18 -3.71 -17.01 -20.46
C LEU A 18 -2.32 -17.36 -19.92
N ASN A 19 -1.75 -16.44 -19.16
CA ASN A 19 -0.59 -16.71 -18.31
C ASN A 19 -0.91 -16.28 -16.87
N LEU A 20 -0.05 -16.64 -15.92
CA LEU A 20 -0.29 -16.38 -14.50
C LEU A 20 -0.52 -14.88 -14.19
N PRO A 21 0.30 -13.93 -14.69
CA PRO A 21 0.05 -12.50 -14.50
C PRO A 21 -1.31 -12.03 -15.04
N LEU A 22 -1.69 -12.42 -16.26
CA LEU A 22 -2.97 -12.03 -16.86
C LEU A 22 -4.14 -12.62 -16.08
N PHE A 23 -4.04 -13.87 -15.66
CA PHE A 23 -5.06 -14.51 -14.85
C PHE A 23 -5.25 -13.80 -13.51
N LEU A 24 -4.16 -13.50 -12.79
CA LEU A 24 -4.24 -12.76 -11.53
C LEU A 24 -4.80 -11.35 -11.72
N ASN A 25 -4.47 -10.68 -12.84
CA ASN A 25 -5.05 -9.38 -13.17
C ASN A 25 -6.56 -9.45 -13.40
N PHE A 26 -7.04 -10.37 -14.25
CA PHE A 26 -8.48 -10.53 -14.50
C PHE A 26 -9.25 -10.97 -13.25
N LEU A 27 -8.65 -11.84 -12.43
CA LEU A 27 -9.20 -12.23 -11.14
C LEU A 27 -9.28 -11.05 -10.15
N SER A 28 -8.34 -10.11 -10.25
CA SER A 28 -8.22 -8.92 -9.38
C SER A 28 -8.80 -7.66 -10.01
N TRP A 29 -10.05 -7.76 -10.49
CA TRP A 29 -10.84 -6.64 -11.06
C TRP A 29 -10.33 -6.05 -12.39
N GLY A 30 -9.42 -6.72 -13.10
CA GLY A 30 -8.85 -6.24 -14.37
C GLY A 30 -9.80 -6.31 -15.59
N ASP A 31 -10.97 -6.93 -15.46
CA ASP A 31 -11.99 -7.01 -16.52
C ASP A 31 -13.42 -6.95 -15.97
N HIS A 32 -14.31 -6.25 -16.68
CA HIS A 32 -15.68 -6.02 -16.21
C HIS A 32 -16.51 -7.32 -16.17
N GLU A 33 -16.37 -8.19 -17.17
CA GLU A 33 -17.10 -9.45 -17.23
C GLU A 33 -16.67 -10.40 -16.09
N CYS A 34 -15.38 -10.38 -15.76
CA CYS A 34 -14.82 -11.09 -14.61
C CYS A 34 -15.38 -10.56 -13.28
N VAL A 35 -15.53 -9.24 -13.15
CA VAL A 35 -16.07 -8.60 -11.93
C VAL A 35 -17.55 -8.91 -11.71
N VAL A 36 -18.36 -9.03 -12.74
CA VAL A 36 -19.79 -9.36 -12.57
C VAL A 36 -20.03 -10.85 -12.35
N ASN A 37 -19.09 -11.71 -12.75
CA ASN A 37 -19.21 -13.14 -12.58
C ASN A 37 -19.10 -13.57 -11.11
N THR A 38 -20.18 -14.13 -10.55
CA THR A 38 -20.25 -14.53 -9.14
C THR A 38 -19.17 -15.51 -8.72
N LYS A 39 -18.81 -16.47 -9.59
CA LYS A 39 -17.80 -17.49 -9.28
C LYS A 39 -16.40 -16.88 -9.22
N ILE A 40 -16.08 -15.98 -10.15
CA ILE A 40 -14.78 -15.28 -10.18
C ILE A 40 -14.66 -14.36 -8.98
N ARG A 41 -15.73 -13.60 -8.64
CA ARG A 41 -15.77 -12.79 -7.41
C ARG A 41 -15.51 -13.60 -6.15
N TYR A 42 -16.10 -14.79 -6.05
CA TYR A 42 -15.88 -15.67 -4.89
C TYR A 42 -14.41 -16.12 -4.82
N ALA A 43 -13.82 -16.51 -5.94
CA ALA A 43 -12.40 -16.88 -6.00
C ALA A 43 -11.47 -15.71 -5.64
N CYS A 44 -11.77 -14.50 -6.13
CA CYS A 44 -11.08 -13.28 -5.77
C CYS A 44 -11.18 -12.99 -4.26
N THR A 45 -12.39 -13.08 -3.70
CA THR A 45 -12.61 -12.90 -2.26
C THR A 45 -11.83 -13.93 -1.45
N ALA A 46 -11.86 -15.20 -1.87
CA ALA A 46 -11.12 -16.27 -1.22
C ALA A 46 -9.61 -16.03 -1.23
N LEU A 47 -9.05 -15.48 -2.32
CA LEU A 47 -7.64 -15.08 -2.39
C LEU A 47 -7.34 -13.93 -1.43
N MET A 48 -8.20 -12.90 -1.36
CA MET A 48 -7.97 -11.71 -0.53
C MET A 48 -8.08 -11.97 0.97
N VAL A 49 -8.84 -12.98 1.40
CA VAL A 49 -9.00 -13.36 2.81
C VAL A 49 -8.13 -14.55 3.21
N SER A 50 -7.32 -15.06 2.29
CA SER A 50 -6.51 -16.25 2.46
C SER A 50 -5.28 -15.96 3.34
N GLU A 51 -4.89 -16.93 4.17
CA GLU A 51 -3.65 -16.84 4.95
C GLU A 51 -2.40 -16.98 4.06
N GLU A 52 -2.56 -17.58 2.87
CA GLU A 52 -1.51 -17.76 1.89
C GLU A 52 -1.11 -16.47 1.20
N LEU A 53 -2.02 -15.52 0.96
CA LEU A 53 -1.72 -14.29 0.23
C LEU A 53 -0.62 -13.45 0.92
N PRO A 54 -0.70 -13.16 2.24
CA PRO A 54 0.42 -12.52 2.95
C PRO A 54 1.72 -13.30 2.84
N GLY A 55 1.68 -14.63 3.00
CA GLY A 55 2.87 -15.48 2.89
C GLY A 55 3.51 -15.45 1.50
N ILE A 56 2.71 -15.38 0.43
CA ILE A 56 3.19 -15.22 -0.95
C ILE A 56 3.91 -13.88 -1.10
N LEU A 57 3.33 -12.79 -0.60
CA LEU A 57 3.94 -11.44 -0.67
C LEU A 57 5.26 -11.37 0.12
N GLU A 58 5.30 -11.96 1.31
CA GLU A 58 6.53 -12.05 2.12
C GLU A 58 7.61 -12.88 1.42
N CYS A 59 7.25 -14.00 0.78
CA CYS A 59 8.17 -14.79 -0.02
C CYS A 59 8.71 -14.04 -1.24
N TRP A 60 7.90 -13.20 -1.89
CA TRP A 60 8.38 -12.37 -3.02
C TRP A 60 9.30 -11.25 -2.57
N GLN A 61 9.06 -10.68 -1.38
CA GLN A 61 9.96 -9.71 -0.76
C GLN A 61 11.29 -10.37 -0.36
N ASN A 62 11.23 -11.56 0.23
CA ASN A 62 12.39 -12.29 0.77
C ASN A 62 12.58 -13.60 0.01
N LEU A 63 12.90 -13.52 -1.29
CA LEU A 63 13.16 -14.70 -2.10
C LEU A 63 14.28 -15.53 -1.46
N PRO A 64 14.07 -16.85 -1.23
CA PRO A 64 15.12 -17.72 -0.71
C PRO A 64 16.35 -17.55 -1.60
N GLN A 65 17.47 -17.18 -0.97
CA GLN A 65 18.74 -16.95 -1.64
C GLN A 65 19.28 -18.30 -2.13
N ALA A 66 18.73 -18.81 -3.23
CA ALA A 66 19.19 -20.04 -3.83
C ALA A 66 20.58 -19.78 -4.41
N CYS A 67 21.59 -20.29 -3.71
CA CYS A 67 22.96 -20.41 -4.18
C CYS A 67 22.99 -20.80 -5.67
N SER A 68 23.76 -20.06 -6.46
CA SER A 68 24.13 -20.37 -7.85
C SER A 68 23.01 -20.28 -8.90
N SER A 69 22.52 -19.08 -9.19
CA SER A 69 22.52 -18.53 -10.56
C SER A 69 21.65 -17.26 -10.65
N THR A 70 22.29 -16.18 -11.08
CA THR A 70 21.69 -14.95 -11.63
C THR A 70 20.69 -14.21 -10.71
N ASP A 71 21.24 -13.37 -9.83
CA ASP A 71 20.61 -12.43 -8.88
C ASP A 71 19.59 -11.40 -9.46
N ALA A 72 19.17 -11.52 -10.72
CA ALA A 72 18.31 -10.54 -11.38
C ALA A 72 16.83 -10.71 -10.99
N CYS A 73 16.35 -11.96 -10.87
CA CYS A 73 14.93 -12.23 -10.62
C CYS A 73 14.52 -11.88 -9.17
N SER A 74 15.38 -12.18 -8.20
CA SER A 74 15.16 -11.82 -6.80
C SER A 74 15.11 -10.32 -6.57
N LYS A 75 16.05 -9.58 -7.16
CA LYS A 75 16.08 -8.12 -7.09
C LYS A 75 14.87 -7.48 -7.77
N ALA A 76 14.42 -8.03 -8.90
CA ALA A 76 13.28 -7.49 -9.62
C ALA A 76 11.97 -7.59 -8.82
N ALA A 77 11.67 -8.75 -8.21
CA ALA A 77 10.47 -8.91 -7.40
C ALA A 77 10.51 -8.04 -6.14
N GLN A 78 11.65 -8.02 -5.44
CA GLN A 78 11.84 -7.20 -4.23
C GLN A 78 11.62 -5.72 -4.52
N GLN A 79 12.21 -5.17 -5.60
CA GLN A 79 12.04 -3.78 -5.99
C GLN A 79 10.58 -3.41 -6.28
N VAL A 80 9.84 -4.30 -6.94
CA VAL A 80 8.41 -4.08 -7.22
C VAL A 80 7.60 -4.04 -5.93
N ILE A 81 7.84 -4.97 -5.01
CA ILE A 81 7.12 -5.04 -3.73
C ILE A 81 7.46 -3.83 -2.84
N GLU A 82 8.73 -3.48 -2.72
CA GLU A 82 9.16 -2.31 -1.92
C GLU A 82 8.63 -1.00 -2.50
N GLY A 83 8.68 -0.82 -3.83
CA GLY A 83 8.13 0.37 -4.49
C GLY A 83 6.62 0.51 -4.30
N PHE A 84 5.89 -0.61 -4.36
CA PHE A 84 4.46 -0.64 -4.06
C PHE A 84 4.20 -0.30 -2.59
N ALA A 85 4.89 -0.95 -1.65
CA ALA A 85 4.73 -0.70 -0.22
C ALA A 85 5.03 0.76 0.15
N PHE A 86 6.11 1.33 -0.41
CA PHE A 86 6.45 2.73 -0.24
C PHE A 86 5.35 3.66 -0.74
N SER A 87 4.76 3.36 -1.90
CA SER A 87 3.66 4.14 -2.47
C SER A 87 2.42 4.12 -1.57
N CYS A 88 2.10 2.98 -0.97
CA CYS A 88 0.99 2.87 0.00
C CYS A 88 1.26 3.72 1.25
N VAL A 89 2.47 3.63 1.82
CA VAL A 89 2.83 4.43 3.00
C VAL A 89 2.82 5.93 2.68
N ALA A 90 3.33 6.33 1.52
CA ALA A 90 3.34 7.72 1.09
C ALA A 90 1.93 8.31 1.00
N GLN A 91 0.97 7.58 0.42
CA GLN A 91 -0.43 8.01 0.35
C GLN A 91 -1.07 8.18 1.73
N ILE A 92 -0.78 7.26 2.66
CA ILE A 92 -1.29 7.36 4.04
C ILE A 92 -0.71 8.59 4.72
N VAL A 93 0.62 8.77 4.65
CA VAL A 93 1.31 9.92 5.26
C VAL A 93 0.81 11.24 4.68
N GLU A 94 0.60 11.32 3.37
CA GLU A 94 0.05 12.51 2.72
C GLU A 94 -1.36 12.84 3.24
N LYS A 95 -2.23 11.83 3.33
CA LYS A 95 -3.58 12.00 3.87
C LYS A 95 -3.57 12.46 5.33
N GLU A 96 -2.70 11.89 6.16
CA GLU A 96 -2.54 12.30 7.55
C GLU A 96 -1.96 13.71 7.68
N LEU A 97 -0.99 14.07 6.83
CA LEU A 97 -0.41 15.41 6.84
C LEU A 97 -1.45 16.48 6.42
N GLN A 98 -2.32 16.16 5.45
CA GLN A 98 -3.44 17.02 5.08
C GLN A 98 -4.42 17.23 6.25
N SER A 99 -4.68 16.20 7.06
CA SER A 99 -5.57 16.32 8.23
C SER A 99 -4.97 17.22 9.31
N VAL A 100 -3.65 17.15 9.53
CA VAL A 100 -2.94 18.00 10.49
C VAL A 100 -2.76 19.43 9.97
N GLY A 101 -2.77 19.63 8.64
CA GLY A 101 -2.64 20.93 8.00
C GLY A 101 -3.62 21.96 8.55
N GLU A 102 -4.88 21.58 8.79
CA GLU A 102 -5.91 22.47 9.35
C GLU A 102 -5.58 22.94 10.79
N LEU A 103 -4.91 22.08 11.57
CA LEU A 103 -4.47 22.39 12.94
C LEU A 103 -3.14 23.14 12.98
N ALA A 104 -2.34 23.04 11.93
CA ALA A 104 -1.05 23.71 11.80
C ALA A 104 -1.16 25.15 11.26
N MET A 105 -2.37 25.58 10.85
CA MET A 105 -2.62 26.96 10.43
C MET A 105 -2.73 27.87 11.66
N CYS A 106 -1.73 28.73 11.88
CA CYS A 106 -1.88 29.84 12.81
C CYS A 106 -2.95 30.82 12.27
N PRO A 107 -3.87 31.31 13.12
CA PRO A 107 -4.81 32.34 12.71
C PRO A 107 -4.04 33.58 12.23
N ALA A 108 -4.52 34.20 11.14
CA ALA A 108 -3.82 35.31 10.48
C ALA A 108 -3.55 36.51 11.40
N ASP A 109 -4.32 36.65 12.48
CA ASP A 109 -4.16 37.70 13.49
C ASP A 109 -2.89 37.50 14.35
N GLU A 110 -2.55 36.26 14.68
CA GLU A 110 -1.37 35.91 15.51
C GLU A 110 -0.03 36.05 14.77
N VAL A 111 -0.04 36.05 13.43
CA VAL A 111 1.15 36.21 12.58
C VAL A 111 1.23 37.62 11.98
N SER A 112 0.27 38.50 12.28
CA SER A 112 0.29 39.90 11.85
C SER A 112 1.37 40.70 12.59
N ASP A 113 1.93 41.74 11.97
CA ASP A 113 2.91 42.64 12.63
C ASP A 113 2.31 43.22 13.93
N THR A 114 1.02 43.57 13.90
CA THR A 114 0.26 43.97 15.08
C THR A 114 0.16 42.85 16.12
N GLY A 115 -0.20 41.62 15.77
CA GLY A 115 -0.30 40.50 16.72
C GLY A 115 1.05 40.10 17.34
N LEU A 116 2.12 40.11 16.54
CA LEU A 116 3.49 39.79 16.98
C LEU A 116 4.12 40.90 17.83
N THR A 117 3.72 42.16 17.63
CA THR A 117 4.20 43.30 18.42
C THR A 117 3.27 43.69 19.56
N HIS A 118 2.04 43.14 19.62
CA HIS A 118 1.08 43.40 20.68
C HIS A 118 1.45 42.66 21.97
N PHE A 119 2.38 43.26 22.71
CA PHE A 119 2.73 42.85 24.06
C PHE A 119 1.61 43.23 25.04
N LEU A 120 0.68 42.30 25.28
CA LEU A 120 -0.45 42.52 26.18
C LEU A 120 -0.01 42.32 27.64
N ILE A 121 0.41 43.41 28.30
CA ILE A 121 0.81 43.43 29.74
C ILE A 121 -0.24 42.74 30.62
N GLY A 122 -1.53 42.86 30.29
CA GLY A 122 -2.62 42.19 30.98
C GLY A 122 -2.52 40.65 30.98
N TYR A 123 -2.03 40.04 29.90
CA TYR A 123 -1.85 38.59 29.79
C TYR A 123 -0.70 38.09 30.67
N MET A 124 0.40 38.86 30.76
CA MET A 124 1.50 38.57 31.70
C MET A 124 1.07 38.73 33.16
N THR A 125 0.25 39.75 33.45
CA THR A 125 -0.26 39.98 34.80
C THR A 125 -1.15 38.82 35.25
N LEU A 126 -1.99 38.28 34.36
CA LEU A 126 -2.80 37.08 34.62
C LEU A 126 -1.94 35.82 34.82
N LYS A 127 -0.92 35.58 34.00
CA LYS A 127 -0.02 34.42 34.17
C LYS A 127 0.84 34.49 35.43
N LEU A 128 1.26 35.68 35.84
CA LEU A 128 2.05 35.90 37.05
C LEU A 128 1.20 35.94 38.34
N SER A 129 -0.12 36.08 38.21
CA SER A 129 -1.07 36.06 39.33
C SER A 129 -1.71 34.70 39.59
N SER A 130 -1.43 33.72 38.72
CA SER A 130 -1.86 32.33 38.96
C SER A 130 -0.82 31.65 39.87
N PRO A 131 -1.21 31.13 41.04
CA PRO A 131 -0.30 30.50 42.00
C PRO A 131 0.32 29.19 41.48
#